data_AF-A0A946HG71-F1
#
_entry.id   AF-A0A946HG71-F1
#
_cell.length_a   1.000
_cell.length_b   1.000
_cell.length_c   1.000
_cell.angle_alpha   90.00
_cell.angle_beta   90.00
_cell.angle_gamma   90.00
#
_symmetry.space_group_name_H-M   'P 1'
#
loop_
_entity.id
_entity.type
_entity.pdbx_description
1 polymer ?
#
loop_
_entity_poly.entity_id
_entity_poly.type
_entity_poly.pdbx_seq_one_letter_code
_entity_poly.pdbx_strand_id
1 'polypeptide(L)'
;MEMDDKVCICFGVSRRKLVNFTRQTQPSRPSQLSNCFGAGTGCGWCIPFLMRIHAEGVASQGGDSPSSQDAANPLEISAEEYQQLRSSYRQQVNAGEMPKNSHGSGGSLDGDAGEDDSAADDSAADDSAAAEGEDGPRQDGRRQDGRRDVGEIDDDAFA
;
A
#
# COMPACT_ATOMS: atom_id res chain seq x y z
N MET A 1 -12.14 1.47 22.07
CA MET A 1 -12.08 0.01 21.84
C MET A 1 -11.45 -0.74 23.00
N GLU A 2 -12.01 -1.89 23.34
CA GLU A 2 -11.53 -2.83 24.35
C GLU A 2 -10.42 -3.76 23.82
N MET A 3 -9.82 -4.54 24.72
CA MET A 3 -8.74 -5.47 24.39
C MET A 3 -9.20 -6.63 23.49
N ASP A 4 -10.45 -7.07 23.60
CA ASP A 4 -10.98 -8.19 22.79
C ASP A 4 -11.55 -7.77 21.44
N ASP A 5 -11.65 -6.46 21.20
CA ASP A 5 -12.21 -5.93 19.97
C ASP A 5 -11.29 -6.17 18.77
N LYS A 6 -11.92 -6.45 17.63
CA LYS A 6 -11.24 -6.71 16.35
C LYS A 6 -10.74 -5.40 15.76
N VAL A 7 -9.42 -5.21 15.78
CA VAL A 7 -8.75 -4.09 15.11
C VAL A 7 -8.61 -4.40 13.62
N CYS A 8 -8.12 -5.58 13.24
CA CYS A 8 -8.11 -5.99 11.84
C CYS A 8 -9.35 -6.83 11.54
N ILE A 9 -10.38 -6.23 10.95
CA ILE A 9 -11.63 -6.94 10.63
C ILE A 9 -11.42 -7.93 9.48
N CYS A 10 -10.52 -7.67 8.51
CA CYS A 10 -10.22 -8.59 7.40
C CYS A 10 -9.75 -9.97 7.89
N PHE A 11 -8.81 -9.98 8.83
CA PHE A 11 -8.15 -11.18 9.33
C PHE A 11 -8.61 -11.56 10.75
N GLY A 12 -9.62 -10.87 11.29
CA GLY A 12 -10.16 -11.14 12.63
C GLY A 12 -9.16 -10.98 13.77
N VAL A 13 -8.22 -10.03 13.67
CA VAL A 13 -7.18 -9.83 14.68
C VAL A 13 -7.65 -8.83 15.74
N SER A 14 -7.66 -9.25 17.00
CA SER A 14 -8.04 -8.41 18.14
C SER A 14 -6.90 -7.54 18.66
N ARG A 15 -7.23 -6.46 19.36
CA ARG A 15 -6.27 -5.57 20.02
C ARG A 15 -5.32 -6.35 20.94
N ARG A 16 -5.85 -7.29 21.72
CA ARG A 16 -5.07 -8.15 22.63
C ARG A 16 -4.00 -8.95 21.91
N LYS A 17 -4.33 -9.54 20.74
CA LYS A 17 -3.35 -10.30 19.94
C LYS A 17 -2.21 -9.40 19.49
N LEU A 18 -2.52 -8.20 18.99
CA LEU A 18 -1.51 -7.25 18.53
C LEU A 18 -0.62 -6.76 19.68
N VAL A 19 -1.22 -6.38 20.82
CA VAL A 19 -0.46 -5.95 22.00
C VAL A 19 0.46 -7.06 22.51
N ASN A 20 -0.05 -8.29 22.59
CA ASN A 20 0.76 -9.45 23.01
C ASN A 20 1.88 -9.75 22.01
N PHE A 21 1.59 -9.66 20.71
CA PHE A 21 2.60 -9.84 19.66
C PHE A 21 3.71 -8.78 19.76
N THR A 22 3.35 -7.50 19.91
CA THR A 22 4.32 -6.40 20.07
C THR A 22 5.20 -6.60 21.30
N ARG A 23 4.64 -7.11 22.41
CA ARG A 23 5.40 -7.42 23.63
C ARG A 23 6.37 -8.58 23.45
N GLN A 24 5.97 -9.64 22.74
CA GLN A 24 6.77 -10.85 22.58
C GLN A 24 7.86 -10.73 21.51
N THR A 25 7.54 -10.08 20.39
CA THR A 25 8.42 -10.01 19.22
C THR A 25 9.17 -8.70 19.10
N GLN A 26 8.75 -7.66 19.84
CA GLN A 26 9.36 -6.33 19.84
C GLN A 26 9.69 -5.84 18.42
N PRO A 27 8.67 -5.75 17.54
CA PRO A 27 8.91 -5.38 16.15
C PRO A 27 9.55 -4.00 16.08
N SER A 28 10.61 -3.86 15.26
CA SER A 28 11.33 -2.60 15.11
C SER A 28 10.52 -1.57 14.32
N ARG A 29 9.68 -2.02 13.39
CA ARG A 29 8.84 -1.15 12.54
C ARG A 29 7.36 -1.54 12.63
N PRO A 30 6.44 -0.57 12.50
CA PRO A 30 5.01 -0.85 12.54
C PRO A 30 4.54 -1.77 11.41
N SER A 31 5.21 -1.75 10.25
CA SER A 31 4.89 -2.66 9.12
C SER A 31 5.07 -4.14 9.47
N GLN A 32 5.92 -4.48 10.44
CA GLN A 32 6.13 -5.86 10.90
C GLN A 32 4.94 -6.41 11.69
N LEU A 33 3.96 -5.58 12.07
CA LEU A 33 2.69 -6.06 12.62
C LEU A 33 1.89 -6.91 11.63
N SER A 34 2.20 -6.82 10.33
CA SER A 34 1.67 -7.76 9.33
C SER A 34 2.07 -9.21 9.58
N ASN A 35 3.18 -9.47 10.29
CA ASN A 35 3.56 -10.82 10.71
C ASN A 35 2.60 -11.39 11.78
N CYS A 36 1.77 -10.54 12.41
CA CYS A 36 0.68 -10.98 13.28
C CYS A 36 -0.56 -11.29 12.44
N PHE A 37 -0.69 -12.54 12.00
CA PHE A 37 -1.85 -13.05 11.24
C PHE A 37 -2.19 -12.25 9.97
N GLY A 38 -1.22 -11.57 9.35
CA GLY A 38 -1.45 -10.78 8.13
C GLY A 38 -2.05 -9.39 8.37
N ALA A 39 -2.11 -8.89 9.62
CA ALA A 39 -2.77 -7.62 9.94
C ALA A 39 -2.28 -6.45 9.06
N GLY A 40 -3.21 -5.72 8.43
CA GLY A 40 -2.89 -4.55 7.59
C GLY A 40 -2.68 -4.84 6.10
N THR A 41 -2.58 -6.10 5.67
CA THR A 41 -2.35 -6.46 4.26
C THR A 41 -3.62 -6.53 3.39
N GLY A 42 -4.81 -6.42 4.00
CA GLY A 42 -6.10 -6.46 3.30
C GLY A 42 -6.52 -5.08 2.79
N CYS A 43 -7.59 -4.52 3.37
CA CYS A 43 -8.11 -3.22 2.96
C CYS A 43 -7.34 -2.01 3.52
N GLY A 44 -6.28 -2.20 4.31
CA GLY A 44 -5.44 -1.12 4.85
C GLY A 44 -6.07 -0.20 5.91
N TRP A 45 -7.38 -0.24 6.13
CA TRP A 45 -8.09 0.60 7.11
C TRP A 45 -7.54 0.51 8.55
N CYS A 46 -7.03 -0.65 8.95
CA CYS A 46 -6.48 -0.84 10.30
C CYS A 46 -5.05 -0.30 10.49
N ILE A 47 -4.37 0.14 9.43
CA ILE A 47 -2.96 0.56 9.50
C ILE A 47 -2.69 1.70 10.52
N PRO A 48 -3.47 2.80 10.59
CA PRO A 48 -3.23 3.83 11.60
C PRO A 48 -3.36 3.29 13.04
N PHE A 49 -4.26 2.33 13.26
CA PHE A 49 -4.42 1.65 14.55
C PHE A 49 -3.21 0.78 14.88
N LEU A 50 -2.64 0.08 13.89
CA LEU A 50 -1.42 -0.71 14.04
C LEU A 50 -0.23 0.17 14.43
N MET A 51 -0.05 1.32 13.77
CA MET A 51 1.01 2.27 14.10
C MET A 51 0.89 2.78 15.54
N ARG A 52 -0.34 3.07 16.00
CA ARG A 52 -0.59 3.49 17.38
C ARG A 52 -0.26 2.39 18.39
N ILE A 53 -0.70 1.14 18.14
CA ILE A 53 -0.41 0.00 19.02
C ILE A 53 1.10 -0.30 19.07
N HIS A 54 1.81 -0.14 17.95
CA HIS A 54 3.27 -0.24 17.91
C HIS A 54 3.92 0.82 18.80
N ALA A 55 3.54 2.08 18.62
CA ALA A 55 4.07 3.20 19.40
C ALA A 55 3.83 3.04 20.91
N GLU A 56 2.64 2.58 21.32
CA GLU A 56 2.30 2.27 22.72
C GLU A 56 3.17 1.12 23.28
N GLY A 57 3.41 0.09 22.46
CA GLY A 57 4.25 -1.06 22.84
C GLY A 57 5.72 -0.69 23.00
N VAL A 58 6.27 0.14 22.11
CA VAL A 58 7.66 0.60 22.15
C VAL A 58 7.89 1.58 23.30
N ALA A 59 6.97 2.53 23.51
CA ALA A 59 7.06 3.50 24.62
C ALA A 59 7.09 2.80 25.99
N SER A 60 6.30 1.73 26.15
CA SER A 60 6.25 0.94 27.39
C SER A 60 7.55 0.19 27.71
N GLN A 61 8.48 0.11 26.75
CA GLN A 61 9.73 -0.65 26.84
C GLN A 61 10.98 0.25 26.94
N GLY A 62 10.80 1.56 27.12
CA GLY A 62 11.90 2.52 27.26
C GLY A 62 12.51 2.99 25.93
N GLY A 63 11.86 2.71 24.80
CA GLY A 63 12.20 3.30 23.52
C GLY A 63 11.68 4.73 23.41
N ASP A 64 12.51 5.65 22.92
CA ASP A 64 12.14 7.01 22.54
C ASP A 64 11.07 6.93 21.44
N SER A 65 9.80 6.94 21.86
CA SER A 65 8.66 6.86 20.95
C SER A 65 8.46 8.27 20.40
N PRO A 66 8.38 8.48 19.07
CA PRO A 66 8.11 9.79 18.52
C PRO A 66 6.76 10.25 19.08
N SER A 67 6.83 11.29 19.91
CA SER A 67 5.70 11.90 20.60
C SER A 67 4.80 12.59 19.58
N SER A 68 4.01 11.85 18.82
CA SER A 68 2.83 12.39 18.14
C SER A 68 1.70 12.49 19.17
N GLN A 69 1.88 13.36 20.17
CA GLN A 69 0.91 13.62 21.24
C GLN A 69 -0.31 14.43 20.74
N ASP A 70 -0.27 14.94 19.49
CA ASP A 70 -1.31 15.78 18.90
C ASP A 70 -2.23 15.08 17.88
N ALA A 71 -2.00 13.79 17.60
CA ALA A 71 -2.86 13.02 16.71
C ALA A 71 -3.94 12.30 17.54
N ALA A 72 -5.21 12.64 17.32
CA ALA A 72 -6.37 11.99 17.93
C ALA A 72 -6.16 10.46 17.98
N ASN A 73 -6.29 9.87 19.16
CA ASN A 73 -5.99 8.46 19.36
C ASN A 73 -7.06 7.60 18.65
N PRO A 74 -6.71 6.89 17.55
CA PRO A 74 -7.70 6.15 16.79
C PRO A 74 -8.36 5.03 17.62
N LEU A 75 -7.76 4.61 18.74
CA LEU A 75 -8.30 3.55 19.61
C LEU A 75 -9.46 3.99 20.51
N GLU A 76 -9.79 5.29 20.56
CA GLU A 76 -10.84 5.84 21.43
C GLU A 76 -12.26 5.61 20.91
N ILE A 77 -12.44 5.30 19.62
CA ILE A 77 -13.74 4.97 19.05
C ILE A 77 -14.29 3.63 19.57
N SER A 78 -15.61 3.46 19.53
CA SER A 78 -16.22 2.16 19.88
C SER A 78 -15.98 1.10 18.81
N ALA A 79 -16.06 -0.18 19.17
CA ALA A 79 -15.89 -1.27 18.21
C ALA A 79 -16.97 -1.29 17.13
N GLU A 80 -18.20 -0.93 17.51
CA GLU A 80 -19.34 -0.84 16.60
C GLU A 80 -19.15 0.30 15.59
N GLU A 81 -18.83 1.49 16.09
CA GLU A 81 -18.54 2.66 15.27
C GLU A 81 -17.38 2.41 14.30
N TYR A 82 -16.32 1.72 14.76
CA TYR A 82 -15.23 1.33 13.88
C TYR A 82 -15.64 0.42 12.73
N GLN A 83 -16.53 -0.56 13.00
CA GLN A 83 -17.05 -1.45 11.97
C GLN A 83 -17.87 -0.69 10.95
N GLN A 84 -18.70 0.25 11.41
CA GLN A 84 -19.50 1.12 10.55
C GLN A 84 -18.60 2.01 9.66
N LEU A 85 -17.64 2.72 10.25
CA LEU A 85 -16.69 3.56 9.50
C LEU A 85 -15.90 2.77 8.46
N ARG A 86 -15.44 1.56 8.81
CA ARG A 86 -14.78 0.66 7.84
C ARG A 86 -15.72 0.24 6.73
N SER A 87 -17.00 -0.01 7.02
CA SER A 87 -17.96 -0.43 6.01
C SER A 87 -18.18 0.67 4.97
N SER A 88 -18.32 1.92 5.41
CA SER A 88 -18.39 3.10 4.54
C SER A 88 -17.11 3.29 3.73
N TYR A 89 -15.95 3.16 4.38
CA TYR A 89 -14.65 3.19 3.70
C TYR A 89 -14.56 2.15 2.57
N ARG A 90 -15.02 0.92 2.82
CA ARG A 90 -15.01 -0.13 1.80
C ARG A 90 -15.94 0.17 0.64
N GLN A 91 -17.10 0.76 0.90
CA GLN A 91 -18.03 1.18 -0.15
C GLN A 91 -17.40 2.24 -1.05
N GLN A 92 -16.80 3.27 -0.46
CA GLN A 92 -16.11 4.34 -1.19
C GLN A 92 -14.92 3.84 -2.00
N VAL A 93 -14.10 2.95 -1.43
CA VAL A 93 -12.97 2.33 -2.15
C VAL A 93 -13.47 1.47 -3.32
N ASN A 94 -14.54 0.70 -3.13
CA ASN A 94 -15.11 -0.11 -4.19
C ASN A 94 -15.78 0.73 -5.29
N ALA A 95 -16.34 1.89 -4.94
CA ALA A 95 -16.93 2.84 -5.88
C ALA A 95 -15.88 3.68 -6.64
N GLY A 96 -14.59 3.54 -6.30
CA GLY A 96 -13.51 4.31 -6.90
C GLY A 96 -13.41 5.76 -6.42
N GLU A 97 -14.21 6.14 -5.42
CA GLU A 97 -14.25 7.51 -4.87
C GLU A 97 -12.99 7.84 -4.04
N MET A 98 -12.34 6.82 -3.47
CA MET A 98 -11.14 6.99 -2.65
C MET A 98 -10.13 5.84 -2.84
N PRO A 99 -8.81 6.13 -2.89
CA PRO A 99 -7.79 5.08 -2.94
C PRO A 99 -7.69 4.31 -1.62
N LYS A 100 -7.34 3.02 -1.72
CA LYS A 100 -7.02 2.19 -0.54
C LYS A 100 -5.76 2.70 0.17
N ASN A 101 -5.74 2.57 1.49
CA ASN A 101 -4.58 2.94 2.30
C ASN A 101 -3.45 1.95 1.96
N SER A 102 -2.46 2.41 1.21
CA SER A 102 -1.30 1.63 0.79
C SER A 102 -0.09 2.05 1.63
N HIS A 103 0.32 1.21 2.57
CA HIS A 103 1.62 1.34 3.22
C HIS A 103 2.46 0.13 2.85
N GLY A 104 3.27 0.26 1.79
CA GLY A 104 4.17 -0.83 1.40
C GLY A 104 4.62 -0.93 -0.06
N SER A 105 4.40 0.06 -0.94
CA SER A 105 4.98 0.03 -2.29
C SER A 105 6.42 0.57 -2.31
N GLY A 106 7.31 -0.11 -1.58
CA GLY A 106 8.75 -0.06 -1.84
C GLY A 106 9.12 -1.26 -2.71
N GLY A 107 8.74 -1.20 -3.98
CA GLY A 107 8.96 -2.27 -4.96
C GLY A 107 8.19 -2.01 -6.26
N SER A 108 8.61 -1.01 -7.03
CA SER A 108 8.32 -1.00 -8.47
C SER A 108 9.10 -2.14 -9.11
N LEU A 109 8.40 -3.07 -9.75
CA LEU A 109 8.66 -3.78 -11.03
C LEU A 109 7.40 -4.68 -11.17
N ASP A 110 6.43 -4.52 -12.06
CA ASP A 110 6.37 -3.97 -13.41
C ASP A 110 4.97 -3.36 -13.63
N GLY A 111 4.88 -2.36 -14.50
CA GLY A 111 3.60 -1.82 -14.92
C GLY A 111 2.86 -2.81 -15.83
N ASP A 112 1.64 -3.17 -15.43
CA ASP A 112 0.60 -3.65 -16.34
C ASP A 112 -0.66 -2.84 -16.03
N ALA A 113 -0.89 -1.83 -16.86
CA ALA A 113 -2.14 -1.10 -16.88
C ALA A 113 -3.20 -2.01 -17.47
N GLY A 114 -3.96 -2.67 -16.60
CA GLY A 114 -5.25 -3.25 -16.96
C GLY A 114 -6.33 -2.18 -16.95
N GLU A 115 -6.39 -1.38 -18.03
CA GLU A 115 -7.66 -1.01 -18.69
C GLU A 115 -8.39 -2.33 -19.04
N ASP A 116 -9.70 -2.55 -19.04
CA ASP A 116 -10.96 -1.83 -18.83
C ASP A 116 -12.04 -2.95 -18.81
N ASP A 117 -13.17 -2.78 -18.13
CA ASP A 117 -14.43 -3.44 -18.56
C ASP A 117 -15.61 -2.67 -17.96
N SER A 118 -15.83 -1.49 -18.53
CA SER A 118 -17.08 -0.74 -18.40
C SER A 118 -17.89 -1.00 -19.67
N ALA A 119 -18.52 -2.16 -19.76
CA ALA A 119 -19.49 -2.43 -20.80
C ALA A 119 -20.72 -1.52 -20.61
N ALA A 120 -20.70 -0.39 -21.33
CA ALA A 120 -21.88 0.42 -21.59
C ALA A 120 -22.75 -0.30 -22.63
N ASP A 121 -23.96 -0.65 -22.21
CA ASP A 121 -25.10 -0.88 -23.10
C ASP A 121 -25.66 0.50 -23.48
N ASP A 122 -25.47 0.92 -24.74
CA ASP A 122 -26.37 1.90 -25.36
C ASP A 122 -26.48 1.60 -26.86
N SER A 123 -27.73 1.43 -27.27
CA SER A 123 -28.16 1.12 -28.62
C SER A 123 -28.33 2.42 -29.42
N ALA A 124 -27.77 2.51 -30.63
CA ALA A 124 -28.51 2.84 -31.86
C ALA A 124 -27.61 3.38 -33.00
N ALA A 125 -27.97 2.92 -34.21
CA ALA A 125 -27.85 3.56 -35.52
C ALA A 125 -26.43 3.68 -36.14
N ASP A 126 -26.25 3.71 -37.46
CA ASP A 126 -27.01 3.34 -38.66
C ASP A 126 -26.02 3.66 -39.81
N ASP A 127 -25.98 2.78 -40.80
CA ASP A 127 -25.64 2.99 -42.22
C ASP A 127 -24.33 3.68 -42.69
N SER A 128 -23.59 2.87 -43.48
CA SER A 128 -22.93 3.19 -44.76
C SER A 128 -21.57 3.92 -44.86
N ALA A 129 -20.64 3.13 -45.45
CA ALA A 129 -19.85 3.41 -46.65
C ALA A 129 -18.42 3.99 -46.55
N ALA A 130 -17.49 3.06 -46.83
CA ALA A 130 -16.47 3.09 -47.90
C ALA A 130 -15.11 3.80 -47.74
N ALA A 131 -14.11 3.05 -48.22
CA ALA A 131 -12.84 3.44 -48.86
C ALA A 131 -11.56 3.55 -48.01
N GLU A 132 -10.74 2.50 -48.16
CA GLU A 132 -9.33 2.45 -48.62
C GLU A 132 -8.31 3.48 -48.07
N GLY A 133 -7.15 3.01 -47.59
CA GLY A 133 -6.02 3.90 -47.32
C GLY A 133 -4.82 3.36 -46.53
N GLU A 134 -4.04 2.48 -47.16
CA GLU A 134 -2.56 2.43 -47.17
C GLU A 134 -1.71 2.14 -45.90
N ASP A 135 -0.84 1.15 -46.11
CA ASP A 135 0.18 0.54 -45.26
C ASP A 135 1.39 1.48 -45.08
N GLY A 136 1.73 1.83 -43.83
CA GLY A 136 2.87 2.69 -43.49
C GLY A 136 3.92 1.96 -42.65
N PRO A 137 5.22 2.03 -42.99
CA PRO A 137 6.24 1.16 -42.42
C PRO A 137 6.60 1.48 -40.97
N ARG A 138 6.68 0.42 -40.16
CA ARG A 138 7.29 0.40 -38.83
C ARG A 138 8.76 0.80 -38.94
N GLN A 139 9.18 1.84 -38.22
CA GLN A 139 10.59 2.20 -38.09
C GLN A 139 11.19 1.60 -36.82
N ASP A 140 12.11 0.67 -37.03
CA ASP A 140 12.95 -0.02 -36.06
C ASP A 140 14.01 0.93 -35.50
N GLY A 141 13.76 1.42 -34.29
CA GLY A 141 14.69 2.25 -33.52
C GLY A 141 15.94 1.47 -33.11
N ARG A 142 17.02 1.68 -33.87
CA ARG A 142 18.38 1.18 -33.63
C ARG A 142 18.91 1.63 -32.25
N ARG A 143 19.15 0.67 -31.35
CA ARG A 143 19.88 0.89 -30.09
C ARG A 143 21.31 1.32 -30.39
N GLN A 144 21.75 2.45 -29.83
CA GLN A 144 23.16 2.84 -29.83
C GLN A 144 23.78 2.39 -28.51
N ASP A 145 24.68 1.42 -28.61
CA ASP A 145 25.43 0.88 -27.48
C ASP A 145 26.53 1.87 -27.12
N GLY A 146 26.32 2.64 -26.06
CA GLY A 146 27.33 3.53 -25.50
C GLY A 146 28.44 2.74 -24.81
N ARG A 147 29.50 2.40 -25.56
CA ARG A 147 30.82 2.10 -25.00
C ARG A 147 31.29 3.33 -24.22
N ARG A 148 31.38 3.21 -22.89
CA ARG A 148 32.15 4.14 -22.07
C ARG A 148 33.58 3.61 -21.99
N ASP A 149 34.50 4.36 -22.57
CA ASP A 149 35.94 4.23 -22.37
C ASP A 149 36.27 4.21 -20.87
N VAL A 150 36.91 3.14 -20.41
CA VAL A 150 37.50 3.09 -19.07
C VAL A 150 38.83 3.80 -19.18
N GLY A 151 38.92 4.95 -18.52
CA GLY A 151 40.15 5.72 -18.41
C GLY A 151 41.26 4.89 -17.78
N GLU A 152 42.41 4.95 -18.44
CA GLU A 152 43.73 4.50 -18.00
C GLU A 152 44.04 5.06 -16.61
N ILE A 153 44.43 4.19 -15.67
CA ILE A 153 44.94 4.58 -14.35
C ILE A 153 46.45 4.43 -14.44
N ASP A 154 47.16 5.55 -14.47
CA ASP A 154 48.62 5.59 -14.33
C ASP A 154 49.01 5.24 -12.88
N ASP A 155 49.84 4.21 -12.74
CA ASP A 155 50.28 3.58 -11.49
C ASP A 155 51.71 4.05 -11.19
N ASP A 156 51.91 5.28 -10.71
CA ASP A 156 53.25 5.79 -10.37
C ASP A 156 53.23 6.97 -9.37
N ALA A 157 52.77 6.73 -8.14
CA ALA A 157 52.87 7.73 -7.06
C ALA A 157 52.97 7.14 -5.64
N PHE A 158 53.76 6.08 -5.46
CA PHE A 158 54.20 5.67 -4.12
C PHE A 158 55.67 5.23 -4.14
N ALA A 159 56.57 6.22 -4.09
CA ALA A 159 57.98 6.08 -3.74
C ALA A 159 58.42 7.28 -2.90
#